data_AF-A0A9E5FKV4-F1
#
_entry.id   AF-A0A9E5FKV4-F1
#
_cell.length_a   1.000
_cell.length_b   1.000
_cell.length_c   1.000
_cell.angle_alpha   90.00
_cell.angle_beta   90.00
_cell.angle_gamma   90.00
#
_symmetry.space_group_name_H-M   'P 1'
#
loop_
_entity.id
_entity.type
_entity.pdbx_description
1 polymer ?
#
loop_
_entity_poly.entity_id
_entity_poly.type
_entity_poly.pdbx_seq_one_letter_code
_entity_poly.pdbx_strand_id
1 'polypeptide(L)'
;MANEKKKGGFSVYWIYAVAGLAFIAIQLFYNVESHISVQRKNTLFQLIDSNGVAKVEIINGSRADFKLNKKGLEIVKNSKSGEYKNIWKQLKKDSPAKQKERTLELKNIGDLGNFETNLEDRK
;
A
#
# COMPACT_ATOMS: atom_id res chain seq x y z
N MET A 1 -67.34 17.60 1.25
CA MET A 1 -66.17 17.82 0.35
C MET A 1 -64.98 17.18 1.04
N ALA A 2 -64.62 15.96 0.67
CA ALA A 2 -63.59 15.18 1.36
C ALA A 2 -62.20 15.57 0.86
N ASN A 3 -61.31 15.82 1.83
CA ASN A 3 -59.93 16.23 1.67
C ASN A 3 -59.05 15.00 1.40
N GLU A 4 -58.59 14.82 0.17
CA GLU A 4 -57.77 13.66 -0.21
C GLU A 4 -56.32 14.09 -0.46
N LYS A 5 -55.54 14.20 0.62
CA LYS A 5 -54.07 14.30 0.54
C LYS A 5 -53.49 12.95 0.10
N LYS A 6 -53.22 12.78 -1.20
CA LYS A 6 -52.37 11.69 -1.70
C LYS A 6 -50.95 11.84 -1.14
N LYS A 7 -50.65 11.10 -0.07
CA LYS A 7 -49.28 10.84 0.38
C LYS A 7 -48.55 10.09 -0.74
N GLY A 8 -47.70 10.79 -1.48
CA GLY A 8 -46.85 10.19 -2.51
C GLY A 8 -46.02 9.06 -1.90
N GLY A 9 -46.23 7.83 -2.37
CA GLY A 9 -45.42 6.69 -1.98
C GLY A 9 -43.97 6.98 -2.35
N PHE A 10 -43.11 7.12 -1.35
CA PHE A 10 -41.68 7.23 -1.58
C PHE A 10 -41.24 5.98 -2.36
N SER A 11 -40.86 6.17 -3.62
CA SER A 11 -40.40 5.08 -4.48
C SER A 11 -39.09 4.53 -3.90
N VAL A 12 -39.12 3.40 -3.20
CA VAL A 12 -37.94 2.83 -2.51
C VAL A 12 -36.82 2.45 -3.49
N TYR A 13 -37.11 2.42 -4.80
CA TYR A 13 -36.16 2.01 -5.83
C TYR A 13 -34.92 2.90 -5.98
N TRP A 14 -35.00 4.19 -5.65
CA TRP A 14 -33.80 5.05 -5.68
C TRP A 14 -32.80 4.73 -4.55
N ILE A 15 -33.27 4.15 -3.44
CA ILE A 15 -32.37 3.70 -2.34
C ILE A 15 -31.41 2.63 -2.85
N TYR A 16 -31.89 1.70 -3.68
CA TYR A 16 -31.05 0.62 -4.22
C TYR A 16 -30.02 1.15 -5.23
N ALA A 17 -30.40 2.16 -6.03
CA ALA A 17 -29.47 2.83 -6.94
C ALA A 17 -28.34 3.54 -6.17
N VAL A 18 -28.67 4.25 -5.08
CA VAL A 18 -27.68 4.93 -4.23
C VAL A 18 -26.79 3.91 -3.49
N ALA A 19 -27.37 2.83 -2.96
CA ALA A 19 -26.62 1.78 -2.28
C ALA A 19 -25.64 1.06 -3.23
N GLY A 20 -26.05 0.80 -4.48
CA GLY A 20 -25.18 0.22 -5.51
C GLY A 20 -24.00 1.12 -5.86
N LEU A 21 -24.25 2.42 -6.05
CA LEU A 21 -23.19 3.40 -6.30
C LEU A 21 -22.23 3.54 -5.11
N ALA A 22 -22.75 3.52 -3.88
CA ALA A 22 -21.94 3.55 -2.67
C ALA A 22 -21.04 2.30 -2.57
N PHE A 23 -21.56 1.10 -2.89
CA PHE A 23 -20.78 -0.14 -2.85
C PHE A 23 -19.63 -0.14 -3.87
N ILE A 24 -19.87 0.36 -5.09
CA ILE A 24 -18.82 0.51 -6.12
C ILE A 24 -17.77 1.54 -5.67
N ALA A 25 -18.20 2.68 -5.10
CA ALA A 25 -17.29 3.69 -4.58
C ALA A 25 -16.42 3.15 -3.42
N ILE A 26 -17.02 2.35 -2.54
CA ILE A 26 -16.33 1.63 -1.46
C ILE A 26 -15.28 0.68 -2.06
N GLN A 27 -15.65 -0.16 -3.03
CA GLN A 27 -14.70 -1.08 -3.66
C GLN A 27 -13.54 -0.37 -4.35
N LEU A 28 -13.78 0.74 -5.04
CA LEU A 28 -12.71 1.54 -5.66
C LEU A 28 -11.81 2.20 -4.62
N PHE A 29 -12.37 2.63 -3.48
CA PHE A 29 -11.58 3.21 -2.38
C PHE A 29 -10.69 2.17 -1.67
N TYR A 30 -11.15 0.91 -1.57
CA TYR A 30 -10.40 -0.16 -0.91
C TYR A 30 -9.40 -0.90 -1.82
N ASN A 31 -9.61 -0.93 -3.14
CA ASN A 31 -8.78 -1.72 -4.08
C ASN A 31 -7.60 -0.98 -4.72
N VAL A 32 -7.37 0.31 -4.42
CA VAL A 32 -6.12 0.96 -4.84
C VAL A 32 -5.02 0.56 -3.86
N GLU A 33 -4.41 -0.60 -4.11
CA GLU A 33 -3.17 -1.01 -3.46
C GLU A 33 -2.03 -0.14 -4.01
N SER A 34 -1.98 1.13 -3.60
CA SER A 34 -0.92 2.06 -4.00
C SER A 34 0.43 1.58 -3.46
N HIS A 35 1.28 1.07 -4.33
CA HIS A 35 2.66 0.72 -4.00
C HIS A 35 3.45 1.98 -3.64
N ILE A 36 4.30 1.89 -2.62
CA ILE A 36 5.21 2.99 -2.25
C ILE A 36 6.48 2.82 -3.06
N SER A 37 6.71 3.71 -4.04
CA SER A 37 7.93 3.64 -4.85
C SER A 37 9.17 4.03 -4.04
N VAL A 38 10.19 3.17 -4.12
CA VAL A 38 11.53 3.31 -3.55
C VAL A 38 12.49 3.47 -4.71
N GLN A 39 13.30 4.53 -4.70
CA GLN A 39 14.17 4.86 -5.82
C GLN A 39 15.58 4.27 -5.66
N ARG A 40 16.01 3.99 -4.43
CA ARG A 40 17.38 3.54 -4.16
C ARG A 40 17.44 2.09 -3.71
N LYS A 41 18.25 1.29 -4.40
CA LYS A 41 18.59 -0.08 -3.99
C LYS A 41 19.17 -0.12 -2.57
N ASN A 42 20.01 0.86 -2.24
CA ASN A 42 20.61 0.99 -0.92
C ASN A 42 19.58 1.09 0.21
N THR A 43 18.41 1.69 -0.03
CA THR A 43 17.33 1.76 0.96
C THR A 43 16.75 0.38 1.24
N LEU A 44 16.53 -0.44 0.21
CA LEU A 44 16.11 -1.83 0.37
C LEU A 44 17.19 -2.63 1.11
N PHE A 45 18.46 -2.54 0.70
CA PHE A 45 19.55 -3.29 1.32
C PHE A 45 19.75 -2.92 2.78
N GLN A 46 19.71 -1.64 3.14
CA GLN A 46 19.78 -1.22 4.54
C GLN A 46 18.63 -1.78 5.40
N LEU A 47 17.43 -1.88 4.82
CA LEU A 47 16.28 -2.47 5.51
C LEU A 47 16.44 -3.99 5.65
N ILE A 48 17.06 -4.67 4.69
CA ILE A 48 17.40 -6.10 4.78
C ILE A 48 18.48 -6.33 5.83
N ASP A 49 19.60 -5.60 5.76
CA ASP A 49 20.71 -5.66 6.73
C ASP A 49 20.22 -5.42 8.17
N SER A 50 19.18 -4.60 8.33
CA SER A 50 18.59 -4.30 9.63
C SER A 50 17.54 -5.34 10.08
N ASN A 51 17.29 -6.42 9.34
CA ASN A 51 16.18 -7.35 9.52
C ASN A 51 14.82 -6.63 9.59
N GLY A 52 14.64 -5.57 8.79
CA GLY A 52 13.44 -4.74 8.73
C GLY A 52 12.45 -5.17 7.63
N VAL A 53 12.83 -6.09 6.76
CA VAL A 53 12.00 -6.61 5.67
C VAL A 53 11.38 -7.95 6.08
N ALA A 54 10.10 -8.13 5.77
CA ALA A 54 9.37 -9.39 6.01
C ALA A 54 9.53 -10.36 4.83
N LYS A 55 9.43 -9.84 3.60
CA LYS A 55 9.52 -10.60 2.36
C LYS A 55 9.99 -9.69 1.24
N VAL A 56 10.80 -10.23 0.33
CA VAL A 56 11.18 -9.62 -0.95
C VAL A 56 10.71 -10.56 -2.06
N GLU A 57 10.08 -10.01 -3.08
CA GLU A 57 9.58 -10.71 -4.26
C GLU A 57 10.10 -10.00 -5.50
N ILE A 58 10.73 -10.75 -6.41
CA ILE A 58 11.23 -10.19 -7.67
C ILE A 58 10.13 -10.36 -8.71
N ILE A 59 9.76 -9.25 -9.35
CA ILE A 59 8.70 -9.20 -10.36
C ILE A 59 9.34 -8.95 -11.72
N ASN A 60 9.12 -9.89 -12.65
CA ASN A 60 9.59 -9.83 -14.05
C ASN A 60 11.08 -9.51 -14.19
N GLY A 61 11.92 -9.96 -13.24
CA GLY A 61 13.37 -9.78 -13.26
C GLY A 61 13.88 -8.32 -13.26
N SER A 62 13.01 -7.33 -13.05
CA SER A 62 13.33 -5.91 -13.22
C SER A 62 12.89 -5.04 -12.04
N ARG A 63 12.07 -5.60 -11.15
CA ARG A 63 11.45 -4.92 -10.01
C ARG A 63 11.53 -5.80 -8.78
N ALA A 64 11.72 -5.19 -7.62
CA ALA A 64 11.62 -5.86 -6.33
C ALA A 64 10.51 -5.24 -5.50
N ASP A 65 9.54 -6.07 -5.13
CA ASP A 65 8.43 -5.74 -4.25
C ASP A 65 8.75 -6.29 -2.86
N PHE A 66 8.60 -5.47 -1.82
CA PHE A 66 8.93 -5.90 -0.47
C PHE A 66 8.03 -5.27 0.59
N LYS A 67 7.85 -5.98 1.70
CA LYS A 67 7.02 -5.54 2.83
C LYS A 67 7.87 -5.33 4.08
N LEU A 68 7.55 -4.30 4.86
CA LEU A 68 8.23 -4.03 6.13
C LEU A 68 7.63 -4.84 7.26
N ASN A 69 8.49 -5.37 8.13
CA ASN A 69 8.07 -5.93 9.41
C ASN A 69 7.98 -4.83 10.48
N LYS A 70 7.68 -5.21 11.74
CA LYS A 70 7.58 -4.25 12.86
C LYS A 70 8.86 -3.40 13.01
N LYS A 71 10.04 -4.03 12.94
CA LYS A 71 11.34 -3.36 13.06
C LYS A 71 11.60 -2.41 11.90
N GLY A 72 11.28 -2.82 10.67
CA GLY A 72 11.39 -1.96 9.49
C GLY A 72 10.52 -0.71 9.58
N LEU A 73 9.29 -0.85 10.08
CA LEU A 73 8.40 0.28 10.33
C LEU A 73 8.98 1.26 11.34
N GLU A 74 9.60 0.76 12.41
CA GLU A 74 10.25 1.61 13.42
C GLU A 74 11.46 2.36 12.84
N ILE A 75 12.29 1.69 12.05
CA ILE A 75 13.43 2.31 11.35
C ILE A 75 12.93 3.44 10.45
N VAL A 76 11.95 3.17 9.59
CA VAL A 76 11.40 4.15 8.65
C VAL A 76 10.73 5.31 9.38
N LYS A 77 10.02 5.05 10.48
CA LYS A 77 9.37 6.06 11.32
C LYS A 77 10.38 6.99 12.03
N ASN A 78 11.47 6.43 12.55
CA ASN A 78 12.47 7.18 13.31
C ASN A 78 13.44 7.94 12.40
N SER A 79 13.57 7.52 11.14
CA SER A 79 14.46 8.17 10.18
C SER A 79 13.88 9.48 9.64
N LYS A 80 14.51 10.60 9.99
CA LYS A 80 14.06 11.94 9.57
C LYS A 80 14.59 12.41 8.22
N SER A 81 15.39 11.59 7.53
CA SER A 81 16.13 12.00 6.33
C SER A 81 15.82 11.15 5.10
N GLY A 82 15.96 11.76 3.92
CA GLY A 82 15.97 11.08 2.63
C GLY A 82 14.67 10.36 2.26
N GLU A 83 14.83 9.15 1.71
CA GLU A 83 13.75 8.34 1.15
C GLU A 83 12.85 7.74 2.23
N TYR A 84 13.40 7.42 3.40
CA TYR A 84 12.63 6.95 4.55
C TYR A 84 11.57 7.96 5.02
N LYS A 85 11.88 9.26 5.00
CA LYS A 85 10.88 10.31 5.31
C LYS A 85 9.71 10.27 4.32
N ASN A 86 9.97 10.00 3.04
CA ASN A 86 8.93 9.92 2.02
C ASN A 86 8.09 8.65 2.18
N ILE A 87 8.74 7.52 2.44
CA ILE A 87 8.08 6.24 2.74
C ILE A 87 7.18 6.41 3.97
N TRP A 88 7.69 6.99 5.07
CA TRP A 88 6.91 7.21 6.29
C TRP A 88 5.70 8.14 6.06
N LYS A 89 5.86 9.20 5.26
CA LYS A 89 4.75 10.10 4.90
C LYS A 89 3.60 9.39 4.20
N GLN A 90 3.90 8.33 3.44
CA GLN A 90 2.88 7.52 2.77
C GLN A 90 2.30 6.48 3.73
N LEU A 91 3.15 5.75 4.47
CA LEU A 91 2.72 4.74 5.45
C LEU A 91 1.84 5.30 6.57
N LYS A 92 2.11 6.52 7.06
CA LYS A 92 1.33 7.12 8.16
C LYS A 92 -0.14 7.39 7.80
N LYS A 93 -0.50 7.35 6.51
CA LYS A 93 -1.89 7.47 6.05
C LYS A 93 -2.68 6.18 6.29
N ASP A 94 -1.98 5.06 6.39
CA ASP A 94 -2.55 3.74 6.59
C ASP A 94 -2.64 3.42 8.10
N SER A 95 -3.62 2.61 8.48
CA SER A 95 -3.72 2.06 9.85
C SER A 95 -2.52 1.14 10.16
N PRO A 96 -2.17 0.90 11.44
CA PRO A 96 -1.01 0.07 11.80
C PRO A 96 -1.01 -1.35 11.22
N ALA A 97 -2.19 -1.94 10.99
CA ALA A 97 -2.33 -3.22 10.28
C ALA A 97 -1.94 -3.07 8.79
N LYS A 98 -2.56 -2.12 8.10
CA LYS A 98 -2.32 -1.82 6.68
C LYS A 98 -0.88 -1.37 6.39
N GLN A 99 -0.20 -0.73 7.35
CA GLN A 99 1.21 -0.34 7.23
C GLN A 99 2.15 -1.54 6.99
N LYS A 100 1.84 -2.70 7.56
CA LYS A 100 2.63 -3.93 7.37
C LYS A 100 2.29 -4.65 6.07
N GLU A 101 1.06 -4.44 5.59
CA GLU A 101 0.58 -5.05 4.35
C GLU A 101 0.99 -4.25 3.11
N ARG A 102 1.35 -2.97 3.28
CA ARG A 102 1.86 -2.10 2.23
C ARG A 102 3.10 -2.66 1.56
N THR A 103 3.00 -2.78 0.24
CA THR A 103 4.10 -3.14 -0.64
C THR A 103 4.91 -1.89 -1.01
N LEU A 104 6.22 -1.96 -0.77
CA LEU A 104 7.21 -1.03 -1.28
C LEU A 104 7.77 -1.60 -2.58
N GLU A 105 7.91 -0.74 -3.59
CA GLU A 105 8.32 -1.12 -4.93
C GLU A 105 9.63 -0.44 -5.30
N LEU A 106 10.69 -1.23 -5.50
CA LEU A 106 11.95 -0.78 -6.07
C LEU A 106 11.96 -1.07 -7.57
N LYS A 107 11.81 -0.01 -8.37
CA LYS A 107 11.93 -0.10 -9.83
C LYS A 107 13.40 -0.15 -10.24
N ASN A 108 13.69 -0.89 -11.30
CA ASN A 108 15.02 -0.98 -11.90
C ASN A 108 16.07 -1.57 -10.94
N ILE A 109 15.92 -2.85 -10.64
CA ILE A 109 16.89 -3.62 -9.84
C ILE A 109 18.22 -3.85 -10.56
N GLY A 110 18.33 -3.45 -11.84
CA GLY A 110 19.50 -3.65 -12.69
C GLY A 110 19.61 -5.10 -13.14
N ASP A 111 20.84 -5.64 -13.14
CA ASP A 111 21.08 -7.04 -13.44
C ASP A 111 20.53 -7.95 -12.33
N LEU A 112 19.69 -8.91 -12.74
CA LEU A 112 18.98 -9.81 -11.82
C LEU A 112 19.95 -10.69 -11.03
N GLY A 113 20.94 -11.29 -11.69
CA GLY A 113 21.89 -12.20 -11.04
C GLY A 113 22.68 -11.50 -9.94
N ASN A 114 23.24 -10.32 -10.24
CA ASN A 114 23.93 -9.51 -9.24
C ASN A 114 22.99 -9.08 -8.11
N PHE A 115 21.73 -8.77 -8.41
CA PHE A 115 20.76 -8.39 -7.39
C PHE A 115 20.43 -9.56 -6.46
N GLU A 116 20.21 -10.75 -7.00
CA GLU A 116 19.96 -11.98 -6.23
C GLU A 116 21.15 -12.34 -5.34
N THR A 117 22.38 -12.34 -5.87
CA THR A 117 23.59 -12.57 -5.07
C THR A 117 23.69 -11.56 -3.92
N ASN A 118 23.45 -10.27 -4.18
CA ASN A 118 23.45 -9.25 -3.13
C ASN A 118 22.34 -9.44 -2.08
N LEU A 119 21.21 -10.07 -2.43
CA LEU A 119 20.16 -10.40 -1.47
C LEU A 119 20.53 -11.62 -0.63
N GLU A 120 21.17 -12.62 -1.23
CA GLU A 120 21.62 -13.84 -0.57
C GLU A 120 22.75 -13.58 0.44
N ASP A 121 23.73 -12.74 0.08
CA ASP A 121 24.82 -12.33 0.97
C ASP A 121 24.36 -11.58 2.24
N ARG A 122 23.12 -11.06 2.24
CA ARG A 122 22.57 -10.20 3.30
C ARG A 122 21.47 -10.87 4.13
N LYS A 123 21.12 -12.11 3.82
CA LYS A 123 20.15 -12.92 4.58
C LYS A 123 20.82 -13.67 5.72
#